data_AF-A0A956QC60-F1
#
_entry.id   AF-A0A956QC60-F1
#
_cell.length_a   1.000
_cell.length_b   1.000
_cell.length_c   1.000
_cell.angle_alpha   90.00
_cell.angle_beta   90.00
_cell.angle_gamma   90.00
#
_symmetry.space_group_name_H-M   'P 1'
#
loop_
_entity.id
_entity.type
_entity.pdbx_description
1 polymer ?
#
loop_
_entity_poly.entity_id
_entity_poly.type
_entity_poly.pdbx_seq_one_letter_code
_entity_poly.pdbx_strand_id
1 'polypeptide(L)'
;MSRMYQFFLAPGEEDEPLPLPDSPWHDRRGVRMPMEHWERFDELVAARLPEFLDEWDFFSNLDGEFAPRQRVEAYRAGLARLHQLVGEVDPLTPEVTPEIPENFPPAEHQAMLAAVMAVVDESLRLGEPFDSYVD
;
A
#
# COMPACT_ATOMS: atom_id res chain seq x y z
N MET A 1 4.25 4.71 23.10
CA MET A 1 3.24 4.92 22.06
C MET A 1 3.05 3.58 21.37
N SER A 2 1.82 3.17 21.11
CA SER A 2 1.55 2.01 20.24
C SER A 2 2.07 2.31 18.83
N ARG A 3 2.57 1.30 18.13
CA ARG A 3 2.97 1.42 16.72
C ARG A 3 1.72 1.67 15.88
N MET A 4 1.73 2.69 15.03
CA MET A 4 0.64 2.98 14.10
C MET A 4 0.78 2.10 12.86
N TYR A 5 -0.34 1.81 12.21
CA TYR A 5 -0.37 0.98 11.01
C TYR A 5 -1.23 1.61 9.93
N GLN A 6 -0.76 1.51 8.69
CA GLN A 6 -1.56 1.77 7.51
C GLN A 6 -2.34 0.50 7.15
N PHE A 7 -3.64 0.64 6.96
CA PHE A 7 -4.54 -0.43 6.53
C PHE A 7 -5.08 -0.21 5.13
N PHE A 8 -5.30 -1.31 4.43
CA PHE A 8 -6.07 -1.38 3.18
C PHE A 8 -7.01 -2.58 3.25
N LEU A 9 -8.30 -2.37 2.99
CA LEU A 9 -9.32 -3.42 3.07
C LEU A 9 -9.97 -3.62 1.70
N ALA A 10 -9.84 -4.82 1.16
CA ALA A 10 -10.52 -5.17 -0.09
C ALA A 10 -12.02 -5.39 0.14
N PRO A 11 -12.87 -5.00 -0.84
CA PRO A 11 -14.29 -5.36 -0.83
C PRO A 11 -14.48 -6.87 -0.96
N GLY A 12 -15.69 -7.38 -0.70
CA GLY A 12 -16.07 -8.79 -0.86
C GLY A 12 -16.36 -9.53 0.45
N GLU A 13 -16.68 -10.83 0.35
CA GLU A 13 -17.03 -11.66 1.51
C GLU A 13 -15.80 -12.04 2.35
N GLU A 14 -15.89 -11.91 3.68
CA GLU A 14 -14.77 -12.13 4.62
C GLU A 14 -14.10 -13.51 4.51
N ASP A 15 -14.87 -14.53 4.07
CA ASP A 15 -14.41 -15.92 3.97
C ASP A 15 -13.66 -16.21 2.66
N GLU A 16 -13.69 -15.31 1.68
CA GLU A 16 -12.92 -15.43 0.45
C GLU A 16 -11.60 -14.64 0.58
N PRO A 17 -10.44 -15.33 0.61
CA PRO A 17 -9.16 -14.66 0.74
C PRO A 17 -8.79 -13.90 -0.54
N LEU A 18 -7.99 -12.85 -0.40
CA LEU A 18 -7.38 -12.18 -1.55
C LEU A 18 -6.54 -13.18 -2.36
N PRO A 19 -6.52 -13.07 -3.70
CA PRO A 19 -5.74 -13.96 -4.57
C PRO A 19 -4.25 -13.59 -4.56
N LEU A 20 -3.64 -13.57 -3.37
CA LEU A 20 -2.25 -13.27 -3.10
C LEU A 20 -1.53 -14.52 -2.55
N PRO A 21 -0.22 -14.69 -2.83
CA PRO A 21 0.60 -15.61 -2.06
C PRO A 21 0.63 -15.20 -0.59
N ASP A 22 0.72 -16.18 0.32
CA ASP A 22 0.90 -15.92 1.75
C ASP A 22 2.05 -14.94 1.98
N SER A 23 1.72 -13.81 2.60
CA SER A 23 2.66 -12.75 2.94
C SER A 23 2.34 -12.21 4.35
N PRO A 24 3.35 -11.80 5.12
CA PRO A 24 3.13 -11.26 6.47
C PRO A 24 2.33 -9.95 6.48
N TRP A 25 2.14 -9.32 5.32
CA TRP A 25 1.47 -8.04 5.18
C TRP A 25 -0.03 -8.15 4.95
N HIS A 26 -0.55 -9.34 4.65
CA HIS A 26 -1.99 -9.53 4.47
C HIS A 26 -2.55 -10.60 5.42
N ASP A 27 -3.78 -10.36 5.85
CA ASP A 27 -4.60 -11.34 6.55
C ASP A 27 -6.01 -11.26 5.97
N ARG A 28 -6.52 -12.41 5.49
CA ARG A 28 -7.79 -12.52 4.76
C ARG A 28 -7.89 -11.54 3.58
N ARG A 29 -8.61 -10.42 3.77
CA ARG A 29 -8.88 -9.37 2.78
C ARG A 29 -8.24 -8.02 3.14
N GLY A 30 -7.53 -7.96 4.26
CA GLY A 30 -6.85 -6.77 4.74
C GLY A 30 -5.36 -6.85 4.51
N VAL A 31 -4.77 -5.71 4.17
CA VAL A 31 -3.33 -5.48 4.20
C VAL A 31 -3.03 -4.52 5.34
N ARG A 32 -2.00 -4.84 6.13
CA ARG A 32 -1.57 -4.04 7.27
C ARG A 32 -0.07 -3.86 7.19
N MET A 33 0.38 -2.62 7.23
CA MET A 33 1.79 -2.27 7.16
C MET A 33 2.15 -1.29 8.27
N PRO A 34 3.37 -1.35 8.82
CA PRO A 34 3.82 -0.33 9.75
C PRO A 34 3.88 1.05 9.10
N MET A 35 3.37 2.06 9.80
CA MET A 35 3.29 3.42 9.28
C MET A 35 4.67 3.98 8.90
N GLU A 36 5.70 3.72 9.69
CA GLU A 36 7.04 4.23 9.43
C GLU A 36 7.68 3.70 8.13
N HIS A 37 7.18 2.57 7.60
CA HIS A 37 7.57 2.06 6.30
C HIS A 37 6.68 2.62 5.18
N TRP A 38 5.40 2.87 5.47
CA TRP A 38 4.50 3.56 4.56
C TRP A 38 4.99 4.99 4.27
N GLU A 39 5.43 5.72 5.30
CA GLU A 39 6.02 7.06 5.17
C GLU A 39 7.25 7.10 4.26
N ARG A 40 7.99 5.99 4.12
CA ARG A 40 9.12 5.91 3.18
C ARG A 40 8.66 5.84 1.74
N PHE A 41 7.49 5.24 1.50
CA PHE A 41 6.85 5.32 0.21
C PHE A 41 6.37 6.75 -0.06
N ASP A 42 5.80 7.46 0.93
CA ASP A 42 5.42 8.88 0.78
C ASP A 42 6.62 9.73 0.33
N GLU A 43 7.75 9.59 1.01
CA GLU A 43 9.00 10.28 0.66
C GLU A 43 9.45 9.95 -0.77
N LEU A 44 9.37 8.67 -1.17
CA LEU A 44 9.75 8.23 -2.50
C LEU A 44 8.79 8.75 -3.59
N VAL A 45 7.49 8.71 -3.35
CA VAL A 45 6.45 9.24 -4.27
C VAL A 45 6.65 10.74 -4.45
N ALA A 46 6.82 11.49 -3.35
CA ALA A 46 7.09 12.93 -3.41
C ALA A 46 8.36 13.26 -4.21
N ALA A 47 9.41 12.45 -4.06
CA ALA A 47 10.69 12.68 -4.72
C ALA A 47 10.71 12.25 -6.20
N ARG A 48 9.97 11.20 -6.58
CA ARG A 48 10.15 10.50 -7.86
C ARG A 48 8.91 10.39 -8.74
N LEU A 49 7.72 10.54 -8.15
CA LEU A 49 6.42 10.42 -8.83
C LEU A 49 5.49 11.57 -8.41
N PRO A 50 5.90 12.85 -8.56
CA PRO A 50 5.09 13.98 -8.10
C PRO A 50 3.72 14.06 -8.80
N GLU A 51 3.60 13.52 -10.02
CA GLU A 51 2.32 13.42 -10.72
C GLU A 51 1.35 12.40 -10.12
N PHE A 52 1.84 11.52 -9.24
CA PHE A 52 1.06 10.49 -8.55
C PHE A 52 0.64 10.92 -7.14
N LEU A 53 1.12 12.08 -6.66
CA LEU A 53 0.87 12.53 -5.29
C LEU A 53 -0.61 12.69 -4.95
N ASP A 54 -1.42 13.22 -5.87
CA ASP A 54 -2.84 13.48 -5.59
C ASP A 54 -3.62 12.17 -5.41
N GLU A 55 -3.37 11.16 -6.26
CA GLU A 55 -3.93 9.83 -6.06
C GLU A 55 -3.33 9.14 -4.82
N TRP A 56 -2.03 9.27 -4.59
CA TRP A 56 -1.37 8.66 -3.45
C TRP A 56 -1.96 9.14 -2.11
N ASP A 57 -2.04 10.45 -1.92
CA ASP A 57 -2.56 11.06 -0.69
C ASP A 57 -4.04 10.69 -0.49
N PHE A 58 -4.84 10.76 -1.56
CA PHE A 58 -6.26 10.44 -1.50
C PHE A 58 -6.53 8.96 -1.13
N PHE A 59 -5.83 8.03 -1.78
CA PHE A 59 -6.06 6.60 -1.59
C PHE A 59 -5.31 5.99 -0.40
N SER A 60 -4.39 6.72 0.22
CA SER A 60 -3.78 6.28 1.49
C SER A 60 -4.70 6.52 2.68
N ASN A 61 -5.69 7.41 2.55
CA ASN A 61 -6.60 7.77 3.63
C ASN A 61 -8.03 7.99 3.11
N LEU A 62 -8.63 6.91 2.56
CA LEU A 62 -10.00 6.94 2.07
C LEU A 62 -11.01 7.17 3.20
N ASP A 63 -10.85 6.52 4.36
CA ASP A 63 -11.80 6.62 5.49
C ASP A 63 -13.28 6.45 5.06
N GLY A 64 -13.56 5.46 4.21
CA GLY A 64 -14.89 5.18 3.66
C GLY A 64 -15.30 6.06 2.46
N GLU A 65 -14.42 6.91 1.96
CA GLU A 65 -14.67 7.69 0.73
C GLU A 65 -14.68 6.80 -0.53
N PHE A 66 -15.47 7.23 -1.51
CA PHE A 66 -15.59 6.55 -2.81
C PHE A 66 -14.87 7.32 -3.90
N ALA A 67 -14.04 6.62 -4.68
CA ALA A 67 -13.42 7.16 -5.88
C ALA A 67 -14.03 6.55 -7.16
N PRO A 68 -14.19 7.35 -8.24
CA PRO A 68 -14.52 6.82 -9.55
C PRO A 68 -13.48 5.79 -10.03
N ARG A 69 -13.93 4.76 -10.74
CA ARG A 69 -13.07 3.69 -11.30
C ARG A 69 -11.81 4.21 -11.99
N GLN A 70 -11.92 5.30 -12.76
CA GLN A 70 -10.78 5.90 -13.45
C GLN A 70 -9.66 6.36 -12.49
N ARG A 71 -10.02 6.92 -11.32
CA ARG A 71 -9.03 7.28 -10.29
C ARG A 71 -8.41 6.04 -9.66
N VAL A 72 -9.20 4.98 -9.44
CA VAL A 72 -8.69 3.69 -8.93
C VAL A 72 -7.69 3.06 -9.92
N GLU A 73 -7.98 3.11 -11.21
CA GLU A 73 -7.07 2.65 -12.27
C GLU A 73 -5.79 3.49 -12.34
N ALA A 74 -5.89 4.82 -12.17
CA ALA A 74 -4.74 5.71 -12.07
C ALA A 74 -3.87 5.38 -10.83
N TYR A 75 -4.52 5.15 -9.69
CA TYR A 75 -3.84 4.74 -8.46
C TYR A 75 -3.10 3.41 -8.62
N ARG A 76 -3.76 2.43 -9.23
CA ARG A 76 -3.16 1.13 -9.54
C ARG A 76 -1.92 1.24 -10.44
N ALA A 77 -1.97 2.11 -11.44
CA ALA A 77 -0.85 2.39 -12.33
C ALA A 77 0.30 3.09 -11.61
N GLY A 78 0.01 4.03 -10.71
CA GLY A 78 0.99 4.69 -9.85
C GLY A 78 1.69 3.70 -8.92
N LEU A 79 0.94 2.82 -8.25
CA LEU A 79 1.49 1.74 -7.43
C LEU A 79 2.42 0.80 -8.21
N ALA A 80 2.08 0.46 -9.46
CA ALA A 80 2.95 -0.36 -10.30
C ALA A 80 4.30 0.31 -10.59
N ARG A 81 4.28 1.63 -10.85
CA ARG A 81 5.50 2.42 -11.06
C ARG A 81 6.32 2.52 -9.78
N LEU A 82 5.68 2.76 -8.65
CA LEU A 82 6.32 2.79 -7.34
C LEU A 82 6.98 1.43 -7.02
N HIS A 83 6.28 0.32 -7.24
CA HIS A 83 6.80 -1.03 -7.04
C HIS A 83 8.06 -1.31 -7.88
N GLN A 84 8.10 -0.83 -9.12
CA GLN A 84 9.29 -0.91 -9.97
C GLN A 84 10.44 -0.08 -9.39
N LEU A 85 10.18 1.18 -9.01
CA LEU A 85 11.19 2.07 -8.42
C LEU A 85 11.80 1.49 -7.15
N VAL A 86 10.99 0.91 -6.26
CA VAL A 86 11.47 0.27 -5.03
C VAL A 86 12.45 -0.87 -5.32
N GLY A 87 12.29 -1.58 -6.43
CA GLY A 87 13.21 -2.64 -6.85
C GLY A 87 14.55 -2.13 -7.42
N GLU A 88 14.63 -0.85 -7.75
CA GLU A 88 15.81 -0.22 -8.39
C GLU A 88 16.61 0.66 -7.43
N VAL A 89 16.03 1.06 -6.30
CA VAL A 89 16.68 1.92 -5.29
C VAL A 89 17.40 1.10 -4.22
N ASP A 90 18.32 1.78 -3.52
CA ASP A 90 18.84 1.30 -2.25
C ASP A 90 17.69 1.09 -1.23
N PRO A 91 17.88 0.23 -0.21
CA PRO A 91 16.86 0.00 0.82
C PRO A 91 16.31 1.31 1.38
N LEU A 92 14.98 1.43 1.42
CA LEU A 92 14.29 2.64 1.91
C LEU A 92 14.61 2.96 3.37
N THR A 93 15.01 1.94 4.12
CA THR A 93 15.37 2.02 5.54
C THR A 93 16.74 1.37 5.74
N PRO A 94 17.84 2.06 5.37
CA PRO A 94 19.17 1.45 5.37
C PRO A 94 19.73 1.20 6.78
N GLU A 95 19.21 1.91 7.79
CA GLU A 95 19.64 1.80 9.19
C GLU A 95 18.44 1.56 10.11
N VAL A 96 18.62 0.71 11.13
CA VAL A 96 17.64 0.51 12.20
C VAL A 96 17.71 1.70 13.16
N THR A 97 16.60 2.36 13.41
CA THR A 97 16.49 3.47 14.37
C THR A 97 15.38 3.19 15.38
N PRO A 98 15.29 3.93 16.51
CA PRO A 98 14.16 3.81 17.41
C PRO A 98 12.79 4.05 16.74
N GLU A 99 12.77 4.87 15.68
CA GLU A 99 11.59 5.20 14.88
C GLU A 99 11.29 4.11 13.84
N ILE A 100 12.32 3.43 13.34
CA ILE A 100 12.20 2.31 12.38
C ILE A 100 12.95 1.10 12.96
N PRO A 101 12.29 0.32 13.84
CA PRO A 101 12.95 -0.77 14.55
C PRO A 101 13.31 -1.95 13.65
N GLU A 102 12.78 -1.98 12.44
CA GLU A 102 12.92 -3.07 11.47
C GLU A 102 13.59 -2.57 10.19
N ASN A 103 14.66 -3.24 9.78
CA ASN A 103 15.27 -3.01 8.47
C ASN A 103 14.74 -4.06 7.50
N PHE A 104 13.88 -3.62 6.59
CA PHE A 104 13.33 -4.48 5.55
C PHE A 104 14.13 -4.33 4.25
N PRO A 105 14.47 -5.47 3.59
CA PRO A 105 15.09 -5.42 2.27
C PRO A 105 14.09 -4.89 1.22
N PRO A 106 14.55 -4.36 0.08
CA PRO A 106 13.68 -3.88 -0.99
C PRO A 106 12.62 -4.89 -1.44
N ALA A 107 12.94 -6.19 -1.45
CA ALA A 107 12.01 -7.25 -1.79
C ALA A 107 10.78 -7.30 -0.86
N GLU A 108 10.95 -6.93 0.39
CA GLU A 108 9.87 -6.89 1.38
C GLU A 108 8.98 -5.67 1.16
N HIS A 109 9.57 -4.51 0.87
CA HIS A 109 8.83 -3.31 0.46
C HIS A 109 8.04 -3.55 -0.84
N GLN A 110 8.61 -4.31 -1.78
CA GLN A 110 7.89 -4.76 -2.96
C GLN A 110 6.71 -5.68 -2.62
N ALA A 111 6.90 -6.62 -1.69
CA ALA A 111 5.82 -7.49 -1.22
C ALA A 111 4.68 -6.69 -0.56
N MET A 112 5.01 -5.66 0.23
CA MET A 112 4.04 -4.72 0.81
C MET A 112 3.20 -4.05 -0.28
N LEU A 113 3.86 -3.44 -1.28
CA LEU A 113 3.18 -2.79 -2.40
C LEU A 113 2.37 -3.78 -3.25
N ALA A 114 2.87 -5.00 -3.43
CA ALA A 114 2.14 -6.06 -4.13
C ALA A 114 0.85 -6.44 -3.41
N ALA A 115 0.87 -6.47 -2.07
CA ALA A 115 -0.31 -6.71 -1.27
C ALA A 115 -1.36 -5.60 -1.47
N VAL A 116 -0.95 -4.32 -1.40
CA VAL A 116 -1.84 -3.18 -1.66
C VAL A 116 -2.39 -3.21 -3.09
N MET A 117 -1.55 -3.52 -4.08
CA MET A 117 -1.99 -3.64 -5.47
C MET A 117 -3.09 -4.68 -5.64
N ALA A 118 -3.06 -5.80 -4.90
CA ALA A 118 -4.12 -6.80 -4.99
C ALA A 118 -5.44 -6.35 -4.35
N VAL A 119 -5.40 -5.53 -3.29
CA VAL A 119 -6.62 -4.89 -2.75
C VAL A 119 -7.28 -4.02 -3.83
N VAL A 120 -6.48 -3.23 -4.53
CA VAL A 120 -6.95 -2.36 -5.61
C VAL A 120 -7.44 -3.18 -6.81
N ASP A 121 -6.72 -4.23 -7.20
CA ASP A 121 -7.11 -5.12 -8.29
C ASP A 121 -8.44 -5.84 -7.98
N GLU A 122 -8.65 -6.23 -6.72
CA GLU A 122 -9.89 -6.86 -6.28
C GLU A 122 -11.08 -5.88 -6.31
N SER A 123 -10.87 -4.64 -5.88
CA SER A 123 -11.84 -3.55 -6.03
C SER A 123 -12.23 -3.33 -7.49
N LEU A 124 -11.24 -3.30 -8.39
CA LEU A 124 -11.49 -3.16 -9.83
C LEU A 124 -12.21 -4.38 -10.44
N ARG A 125 -11.93 -5.58 -9.93
CA ARG A 125 -12.55 -6.83 -10.38
C ARG A 125 -14.02 -6.92 -9.98
N LEU A 126 -14.34 -6.61 -8.73
CA LEU A 126 -15.69 -6.66 -8.19
C LEU A 126 -16.53 -5.44 -8.57
N GLY A 127 -15.88 -4.31 -8.89
CA GLY A 127 -16.56 -3.04 -9.12
C GLY A 127 -17.06 -2.39 -7.83
N GLU A 128 -16.48 -2.77 -6.69
CA GLU A 128 -16.79 -2.30 -5.35
C GLU A 128 -15.60 -1.49 -4.79
N PRO A 129 -15.81 -0.48 -3.93
CA PRO A 129 -14.70 0.29 -3.36
C PRO A 129 -13.91 -0.55 -2.35
N PHE A 130 -12.59 -0.34 -2.33
CA PHE A 130 -11.77 -0.70 -1.17
C PHE A 130 -11.75 0.46 -0.16
N ASP A 131 -11.22 0.20 1.04
CA ASP A 131 -11.03 1.23 2.08
C ASP A 131 -9.58 1.29 2.55
N SER A 132 -9.18 2.41 3.15
CA SER A 132 -7.84 2.63 3.71
C SER A 132 -7.88 3.67 4.82
N TYR A 133 -7.11 3.44 5.89
CA TYR A 133 -7.08 4.28 7.08
C TYR A 133 -5.85 3.98 7.94
N VAL A 134 -5.59 4.84 8.93
CA VAL A 134 -4.54 4.70 9.94
C VAL A 134 -5.14 4.28 11.29
N ASP A 135 -4.52 3.30 11.96
CA ASP A 135 -4.84 2.89 13.35
C ASP A 135 -3.91 3.52 14.40
#